data_AF-A0A4P7ZV44-F1
#
_entry.id   AF-A0A4P7ZV44-F1
#
_cell.length_a   1.000
_cell.length_b   1.000
_cell.length_c   1.000
_cell.angle_alpha   90.00
_cell.angle_beta   90.00
_cell.angle_gamma   90.00
#
_symmetry.space_group_name_H-M   'P 1'
#
loop_
_entity.id
_entity.type
_entity.pdbx_description
1 polymer ?
#
loop_
_entity_poly.entity_id
_entity_poly.type
_entity_poly.pdbx_seq_one_letter_code
_entity_poly.pdbx_strand_id
1 'polypeptide(L)'
;MGFGDPTAVAEFIERRVQWLELQPALDDPAAPPLLRSLALLLESEDKLPETAAQIRTAVAGTTDAAGTIDVIAAILMTRFSGRPLPEICAMGGITLEDFSQSAAYREIFGQGRQEGRQEGRQQGEVELTLLMLRRRCGELSPEQQAQVSQLSLPQLEALAEALLDFTGMADLKAWLAAPHP
;
A
#
# COMPACT_ATOMS: atom_id res chain seq x y z
N MET A 1 4.41 32.42 -33.33
CA MET A 1 3.97 31.32 -32.46
C MET A 1 2.87 30.58 -33.20
N GLY A 2 3.21 29.40 -33.75
CA GLY A 2 2.33 28.63 -34.62
C GLY A 2 1.57 27.58 -33.81
N PHE A 3 0.39 27.94 -33.34
CA PHE A 3 -0.62 26.95 -33.04
C PHE A 3 -1.33 26.68 -34.36
N GLY A 4 -1.48 25.40 -34.74
CA GLY A 4 -2.03 24.97 -36.03
C GLY A 4 -3.48 25.40 -36.26
N ASP A 5 -4.13 24.83 -37.27
CA ASP A 5 -5.50 25.19 -37.66
C ASP A 5 -6.50 24.96 -36.51
N PRO A 6 -7.11 26.02 -35.94
CA PRO A 6 -8.09 25.88 -34.86
C PRO A 6 -9.37 25.16 -35.30
N THR A 7 -9.66 25.11 -36.60
CA THR A 7 -10.83 24.41 -37.14
C THR A 7 -10.72 22.89 -36.95
N ALA A 8 -9.52 22.33 -37.05
CA ALA A 8 -9.29 20.90 -36.79
C ALA A 8 -9.49 20.53 -35.31
N VAL A 9 -9.13 21.44 -34.39
CA VAL A 9 -9.35 21.25 -32.95
C VAL A 9 -10.84 21.36 -32.61
N ALA A 10 -11.56 22.30 -33.22
CA ALA A 10 -13.01 22.44 -33.04
C ALA A 10 -13.76 21.18 -33.52
N GLU A 11 -13.45 20.69 -34.72
CA GLU A 11 -14.07 19.45 -35.24
C GLU A 11 -13.80 18.25 -34.32
N PHE A 12 -12.58 18.14 -33.79
CA PHE A 12 -12.21 17.08 -32.86
C PHE A 12 -13.03 17.13 -31.57
N ILE A 13 -13.18 18.32 -30.96
CA ILE A 13 -13.97 18.49 -29.74
C ILE A 13 -15.45 18.20 -30.00
N GLU A 14 -16.01 18.63 -31.14
CA GLU A 14 -17.43 18.47 -31.44
C GLU A 14 -17.80 17.03 -31.83
N ARG A 15 -16.91 16.30 -32.51
CA ARG A 15 -17.25 15.01 -33.13
C ARG A 15 -16.59 13.81 -32.46
N ARG A 16 -15.52 14.01 -31.68
CA ARG A 16 -14.67 12.93 -31.17
C ARG A 16 -14.44 12.95 -29.66
N VAL A 17 -14.91 13.99 -28.96
CA VAL A 17 -14.87 14.07 -27.50
C VAL A 17 -16.26 13.81 -26.95
N GLN A 18 -16.35 12.89 -25.99
CA GLN A 18 -17.55 12.72 -25.16
C GLN A 18 -17.32 13.42 -23.83
N TRP A 19 -18.19 14.36 -23.51
CA TRP A 19 -18.19 15.05 -22.22
C TRP A 19 -18.97 14.21 -21.21
N LEU A 20 -18.32 13.83 -20.13
CA LEU A 20 -18.93 13.11 -19.02
C LEU A 20 -19.10 14.09 -17.85
N GLU A 21 -20.34 14.49 -17.58
CA GLU A 21 -20.65 15.37 -16.46
C GLU A 21 -20.89 14.53 -15.20
N LEU A 22 -20.05 14.73 -14.18
CA LEU A 22 -20.11 13.96 -12.95
C LEU A 22 -21.20 14.46 -12.00
N GLN A 23 -21.43 15.78 -11.91
CA GLN A 23 -22.43 16.34 -11.00
C GLN A 23 -23.86 15.85 -11.30
N PRO A 24 -24.36 15.89 -12.55
CA PRO A 24 -25.70 15.39 -12.85
C PRO A 24 -25.86 13.89 -12.58
N ALA A 25 -24.78 13.12 -12.67
CA ALA A 25 -24.81 11.68 -12.43
C ALA A 25 -25.02 11.29 -10.95
N LEU A 26 -24.79 12.21 -10.00
CA LEU A 26 -25.14 11.97 -8.59
C LEU A 26 -26.64 11.84 -8.42
N ASP A 27 -27.38 12.75 -9.06
CA ASP A 27 -28.83 12.90 -8.91
C ASP A 27 -29.63 12.04 -9.91
N ASP A 28 -29.01 11.54 -10.98
CA ASP A 28 -29.66 10.71 -11.98
C ASP A 28 -29.48 9.20 -11.70
N PRO A 29 -30.53 8.49 -11.23
CA PRO A 29 -30.47 7.06 -10.99
C PRO A 29 -30.38 6.23 -12.29
N ALA A 30 -30.74 6.80 -13.44
CA ALA A 30 -30.63 6.15 -14.74
C ALA A 30 -29.23 6.27 -15.36
N ALA A 31 -28.36 7.10 -14.78
CA ALA A 31 -26.99 7.24 -15.25
C ALA A 31 -26.18 5.93 -15.10
N PRO A 32 -25.20 5.67 -15.98
CA PRO A 32 -24.38 4.46 -15.91
C PRO A 32 -23.73 4.28 -14.53
N PRO A 33 -23.79 3.08 -13.92
CA PRO A 33 -23.29 2.87 -12.55
C PRO A 33 -21.83 3.28 -12.34
N LEU A 34 -20.94 3.01 -13.31
CA LEU A 34 -19.55 3.46 -13.25
C LEU A 34 -19.42 4.98 -13.24
N LEU A 35 -20.24 5.70 -14.02
CA LEU A 35 -20.25 7.17 -14.03
C LEU A 35 -20.73 7.71 -12.69
N ARG A 36 -21.77 7.09 -12.11
CA ARG A 36 -22.26 7.42 -10.77
C ARG A 36 -21.21 7.15 -9.70
N SER A 37 -20.44 6.07 -9.81
CA SER A 37 -19.31 5.79 -8.92
C SER A 37 -18.25 6.89 -9.01
N LEU A 38 -17.83 7.28 -10.23
CA LEU A 38 -16.87 8.38 -10.42
C LEU A 38 -17.36 9.69 -9.82
N ALA A 39 -18.66 9.95 -9.88
CA ALA A 39 -19.26 11.13 -9.30
C ALA A 39 -19.13 11.23 -7.77
N LEU A 40 -18.89 10.11 -7.07
CA LEU A 40 -18.59 10.10 -5.63
C LEU A 40 -17.33 10.91 -5.26
N LEU A 41 -16.45 11.22 -6.22
CA LEU A 41 -15.34 12.16 -6.01
C LEU A 41 -15.83 13.55 -5.61
N LEU A 42 -17.01 13.95 -6.06
CA LEU A 42 -17.60 15.27 -5.83
C LEU A 42 -18.67 15.27 -4.72
N GLU A 43 -19.10 14.10 -4.26
CA GLU A 43 -20.19 13.94 -3.30
C GLU A 43 -19.79 14.40 -1.88
N SER A 44 -20.73 14.95 -1.13
CA SER A 44 -20.50 15.30 0.28
C SER A 44 -20.28 14.07 1.17
N GLU A 45 -19.46 14.16 2.22
CA GLU A 45 -19.21 13.01 3.12
C GLU A 45 -20.48 12.47 3.78
N ASP A 46 -21.44 13.35 4.09
CA ASP A 46 -22.70 12.97 4.75
C ASP A 46 -23.60 12.11 3.87
N LYS A 47 -23.63 12.39 2.56
CA LYS A 47 -24.47 11.68 1.58
C LYS A 47 -23.76 10.49 0.95
N LEU A 48 -22.43 10.47 0.98
CA LEU A 48 -21.62 9.46 0.33
C LEU A 48 -22.00 8.01 0.69
N PRO A 49 -22.30 7.66 1.96
CA PRO A 49 -22.73 6.30 2.29
C PRO A 49 -24.04 5.89 1.63
N GLU A 50 -24.99 6.82 1.57
CA GLU A 50 -26.27 6.59 0.91
C GLU A 50 -26.09 6.44 -0.60
N THR A 51 -25.39 7.38 -1.25
CA THR A 51 -25.15 7.34 -2.70
C THR A 51 -24.38 6.08 -3.11
N ALA A 52 -23.34 5.70 -2.36
CA ALA A 52 -22.61 4.46 -2.61
C ALA A 52 -23.50 3.23 -2.47
N ALA A 53 -24.37 3.17 -1.45
CA ALA A 53 -25.31 2.07 -1.26
C ALA A 53 -26.30 1.94 -2.43
N GLN A 54 -26.86 3.06 -2.90
CA GLN A 54 -27.76 3.06 -4.04
C GLN A 54 -27.08 2.52 -5.31
N ILE A 55 -25.83 2.92 -5.59
CA ILE A 55 -25.07 2.44 -6.74
C ILE A 55 -24.84 0.93 -6.64
N ARG A 56 -24.42 0.43 -5.46
CA ARG A 56 -24.20 -1.01 -5.25
C ARG A 56 -25.48 -1.82 -5.43
N THR A 57 -26.60 -1.34 -4.88
CA THR A 57 -27.90 -2.01 -5.06
C THR A 57 -28.32 -2.05 -6.52
N ALA A 58 -28.06 -0.99 -7.30
CA ALA A 58 -28.39 -0.93 -8.71
C ALA A 58 -27.59 -1.94 -9.57
N VAL A 59 -26.35 -2.25 -9.19
CA VAL A 59 -25.50 -3.22 -9.89
C VAL A 59 -25.56 -4.63 -9.33
N ALA A 60 -26.30 -4.86 -8.24
CA ALA A 60 -26.38 -6.16 -7.59
C ALA A 60 -26.90 -7.23 -8.57
N GLY A 61 -26.14 -8.32 -8.73
CA GLY A 61 -26.48 -9.41 -9.65
C GLY A 61 -26.13 -9.16 -11.12
N THR A 62 -25.52 -8.02 -11.45
CA THR A 62 -24.98 -7.74 -12.79
C THR A 62 -23.53 -8.22 -12.93
N THR A 63 -23.05 -8.38 -14.17
CA THR A 63 -21.63 -8.68 -14.45
C THR A 63 -20.69 -7.56 -14.01
N ASP A 64 -21.20 -6.34 -13.91
CA ASP A 64 -20.40 -5.13 -13.68
C ASP A 64 -20.31 -4.78 -12.17
N ALA A 65 -20.96 -5.58 -11.31
CA ALA A 65 -21.01 -5.38 -9.88
C ALA A 65 -19.60 -5.28 -9.25
N ALA A 66 -18.73 -6.24 -9.57
CA ALA A 66 -17.37 -6.29 -9.02
C ALA A 66 -16.55 -5.05 -9.44
N GLY A 67 -16.56 -4.71 -10.73
CA GLY A 67 -15.83 -3.54 -11.23
C GLY A 67 -16.37 -2.22 -10.65
N THR A 68 -17.68 -2.12 -10.42
CA THR A 68 -18.28 -0.94 -9.80
C THR A 68 -17.87 -0.81 -8.33
N ILE A 69 -17.83 -1.93 -7.60
CA ILE A 69 -17.34 -1.97 -6.20
C ILE A 69 -15.87 -1.57 -6.13
N ASP A 70 -15.04 -2.06 -7.04
CA ASP A 70 -13.61 -1.71 -7.11
C ASP A 70 -13.41 -0.20 -7.32
N VAL A 71 -14.20 0.43 -8.20
CA VAL A 71 -14.14 1.88 -8.42
C VAL A 71 -14.58 2.66 -7.19
N ILE A 72 -15.69 2.27 -6.55
CA ILE A 72 -16.14 2.89 -5.30
C ILE A 72 -15.03 2.80 -4.25
N ALA A 73 -14.47 1.61 -4.04
CA ALA A 73 -13.40 1.40 -3.08
C ALA A 73 -12.15 2.25 -3.37
N ALA A 74 -11.72 2.32 -4.63
CA ALA A 74 -10.57 3.13 -5.04
C ALA A 74 -10.79 4.63 -4.80
N ILE A 75 -11.99 5.14 -5.09
CA ILE A 75 -12.36 6.54 -4.83
C ILE A 75 -12.30 6.82 -3.33
N LEU A 76 -12.91 5.97 -2.51
CA LEU A 76 -12.93 6.17 -1.05
C LEU A 76 -11.53 6.09 -0.45
N MET A 77 -10.71 5.16 -0.91
CA MET A 77 -9.31 5.07 -0.47
C MET A 77 -8.52 6.33 -0.79
N THR A 78 -8.69 6.84 -2.01
CA THR A 78 -7.99 8.03 -2.48
C THR A 78 -8.46 9.28 -1.73
N ARG A 79 -9.78 9.40 -1.50
CA ARG A 79 -10.37 10.58 -0.85
C ARG A 79 -10.14 10.61 0.66
N PHE A 80 -10.01 9.45 1.29
CA PHE A 80 -9.92 9.32 2.74
C PHE A 80 -8.66 8.59 3.20
N SER A 81 -7.54 8.79 2.51
CA SER A 81 -6.28 8.06 2.76
C SER A 81 -5.72 8.15 4.19
N GLY A 82 -6.19 9.13 4.99
CA GLY A 82 -5.82 9.29 6.40
C GLY A 82 -6.74 8.61 7.42
N ARG A 83 -7.83 7.96 6.98
CA ARG A 83 -8.81 7.30 7.86
C ARG A 83 -8.55 5.79 7.98
N PRO A 84 -8.95 5.16 9.09
CA PRO A 84 -8.82 3.71 9.24
C PRO A 84 -9.69 2.97 8.22
N LEU A 85 -9.15 1.90 7.64
CA LEU A 85 -9.82 1.13 6.57
C LEU A 85 -11.26 0.68 6.92
N PRO A 86 -11.58 0.20 8.15
CA PRO A 86 -12.95 -0.14 8.51
C PRO A 86 -13.94 1.03 8.41
N GLU A 87 -13.50 2.25 8.73
CA GLU A 87 -14.33 3.45 8.61
C GLU A 87 -14.61 3.76 7.14
N ILE A 88 -13.59 3.64 6.29
CA ILE A 88 -13.71 3.86 4.84
C ILE A 88 -14.61 2.81 4.20
N CYS A 89 -14.49 1.55 4.60
CA CYS A 89 -15.39 0.48 4.19
C CYS A 89 -16.84 0.77 4.59
N ALA A 90 -17.07 1.26 5.81
CA ALA A 90 -18.39 1.64 6.29
C ALA A 90 -18.99 2.80 5.47
N MET A 91 -18.19 3.80 5.11
CA MET A 91 -18.62 4.89 4.21
C MET A 91 -19.00 4.36 2.82
N GLY A 92 -18.30 3.35 2.33
CA GLY A 92 -18.62 2.72 1.05
C GLY A 92 -19.70 1.66 1.13
N GLY A 93 -20.24 1.36 2.32
CA GLY A 93 -21.12 0.22 2.58
C GLY A 93 -20.59 -1.12 2.03
N ILE A 94 -19.28 -1.24 1.89
CA ILE A 94 -18.56 -2.44 1.43
C ILE A 94 -17.96 -3.14 2.64
N THR A 95 -17.83 -4.46 2.56
CA THR A 95 -17.11 -5.19 3.61
C THR A 95 -15.61 -5.13 3.36
N LEU A 96 -14.82 -5.34 4.42
CA LEU A 96 -13.38 -5.55 4.28
C LEU A 96 -13.10 -6.77 3.40
N GLU A 97 -13.98 -7.77 3.39
CA GLU A 97 -13.85 -8.95 2.55
C GLU A 97 -13.98 -8.61 1.07
N ASP A 98 -15.00 -7.83 0.68
CA ASP A 98 -15.18 -7.34 -0.70
C ASP A 98 -13.94 -6.58 -1.16
N PHE A 99 -13.41 -5.71 -0.30
CA PHE A 99 -12.20 -4.95 -0.56
C PHE A 99 -10.96 -5.85 -0.71
N SER A 100 -10.85 -6.86 0.15
CA SER A 100 -9.71 -7.78 0.19
C SER A 100 -9.62 -8.71 -1.03
N GLN A 101 -10.74 -8.88 -1.75
CA GLN A 101 -10.80 -9.65 -2.97
C GLN A 101 -10.32 -8.88 -4.20
N SER A 102 -10.20 -7.55 -4.15
CA SER A 102 -9.67 -6.76 -5.28
C SER A 102 -8.22 -7.16 -5.60
N ALA A 103 -7.85 -7.12 -6.89
CA ALA A 103 -6.51 -7.48 -7.33
C ALA A 103 -5.45 -6.52 -6.75
N ALA A 104 -5.75 -5.21 -6.78
CA ALA A 104 -4.88 -4.17 -6.26
C ALA A 104 -4.62 -4.32 -4.75
N TYR A 105 -5.64 -4.66 -3.96
CA TYR A 105 -5.45 -4.89 -2.52
C TYR A 105 -4.54 -6.10 -2.25
N ARG A 106 -4.76 -7.22 -2.95
CA ARG A 106 -3.95 -8.44 -2.78
C ARG A 106 -2.49 -8.19 -3.10
N GLU A 107 -2.20 -7.37 -4.11
CA GLU A 107 -0.84 -6.98 -4.47
C GLU A 107 -0.21 -6.11 -3.38
N ILE A 108 -0.85 -5.00 -3.01
CA ILE A 108 -0.33 -4.05 -2.00
C ILE A 108 -0.16 -4.73 -0.64
N PHE A 109 -1.20 -5.44 -0.17
CA PHE A 109 -1.16 -6.14 1.11
C PHE A 109 -0.18 -7.32 1.07
N GLY A 110 -0.07 -8.00 -0.09
CA GLY A 110 0.90 -9.06 -0.32
C GLY A 110 2.33 -8.57 -0.17
N GLN A 111 2.66 -7.43 -0.80
CA GLN A 111 3.95 -6.77 -0.69
C GLN A 111 4.24 -6.35 0.76
N GLY A 112 3.29 -5.68 1.43
CA GLY A 112 3.47 -5.27 2.83
C GLY A 112 3.69 -6.46 3.78
N ARG A 113 3.00 -7.58 3.57
CA ARG A 113 3.27 -8.82 4.33
C ARG A 113 4.63 -9.43 4.02
N GLN A 114 5.15 -9.26 2.81
CA GLN A 114 6.48 -9.75 2.47
C GLN A 114 7.56 -8.89 3.11
N GLU A 115 7.45 -7.57 2.99
CA GLU A 115 8.34 -6.59 3.62
C GLU A 115 8.36 -6.78 5.14
N GLY A 116 7.20 -6.80 5.80
CA GLY A 116 7.12 -7.00 7.26
C GLY A 116 7.69 -8.34 7.73
N ARG A 117 7.60 -9.41 6.92
CA ARG A 117 8.27 -10.69 7.23
C ARG A 117 9.79 -10.60 7.09
N GLN A 118 10.30 -9.85 6.12
CA GLN A 118 11.72 -9.64 5.94
C GLN A 118 12.30 -8.77 7.05
N GLU A 119 11.66 -7.64 7.36
CA GLU A 119 12.04 -6.75 8.46
C GLU A 119 12.01 -7.48 9.80
N GLY A 120 10.92 -8.20 10.10
CA GLY A 120 10.80 -8.96 11.34
C GLY A 120 11.85 -10.07 11.47
N ARG A 121 12.24 -10.70 10.36
CA ARG A 121 13.36 -11.67 10.36
C ARG A 121 14.68 -10.99 10.68
N GLN A 122 15.01 -9.89 9.99
CA GLN A 122 16.26 -9.17 10.21
C GLN A 122 16.35 -8.61 11.63
N GLN A 123 15.28 -8.01 12.15
CA GLN A 123 15.21 -7.53 13.54
C GLN A 123 15.45 -8.68 14.53
N GLY A 124 14.80 -9.83 14.33
CA GLY A 124 14.99 -11.01 15.16
C GLY A 124 16.43 -11.54 15.11
N GLU A 125 17.07 -11.55 13.94
CA GLU A 125 18.47 -11.98 13.80
C GLU A 125 19.45 -10.99 14.45
N VAL A 126 19.23 -9.68 14.31
CA VAL A 126 20.01 -8.66 15.04
C VAL A 126 19.92 -8.88 16.54
N GLU A 127 18.70 -9.01 17.08
CA GLU A 127 18.49 -9.19 18.51
C GLU A 127 19.17 -10.46 19.04
N LEU A 128 19.03 -11.59 18.32
CA LEU A 128 19.67 -12.85 18.69
C LEU A 128 21.19 -12.76 18.61
N THR A 129 21.75 -12.20 17.54
CA THR A 129 23.20 -12.05 17.39
C THR A 129 23.77 -11.15 18.48
N LEU A 130 23.10 -10.05 18.84
CA LEU A 130 23.51 -9.20 19.96
C LEU A 130 23.48 -9.92 21.31
N LEU A 131 22.45 -10.74 21.57
CA LEU A 131 22.39 -11.57 22.79
C LEU A 131 23.53 -12.58 22.85
N MET A 132 23.82 -13.25 21.73
CA MET A 132 24.92 -14.21 21.64
C MET A 132 26.29 -13.54 21.82
N LEU A 133 26.49 -12.37 21.20
CA LEU A 133 27.71 -11.58 21.32
C LEU A 133 27.94 -11.12 22.75
N ARG A 134 26.90 -10.64 23.45
CA ARG A 134 27.02 -10.27 24.87
C ARG A 134 27.45 -11.45 25.73
N ARG A 135 26.97 -12.66 25.41
CA ARG A 135 27.32 -13.88 26.14
C ARG A 135 28.75 -14.38 25.86
N ARG A 136 29.23 -14.28 24.61
CA ARG A 136 30.57 -14.74 24.19
C ARG A 136 31.67 -13.69 24.41
N CYS A 137 31.39 -12.44 24.08
CA CYS A 137 32.37 -11.34 24.05
C CYS A 137 32.27 -10.40 25.25
N GLY A 138 31.23 -10.53 26.09
CA GLY A 138 30.95 -9.62 27.21
C GLY A 138 30.17 -8.38 26.79
N GLU A 139 30.13 -7.37 27.66
CA GLU A 139 29.36 -6.14 27.41
C GLU A 139 29.81 -5.44 26.11
N LEU A 140 28.83 -5.15 25.25
CA LEU A 140 29.01 -4.47 23.97
C LEU A 140 28.78 -2.98 24.12
N SER A 141 29.67 -2.15 23.56
CA SER A 141 29.46 -0.70 23.55
C SER A 141 28.25 -0.32 22.67
N PRO A 142 27.63 0.86 22.89
CA PRO A 142 26.55 1.34 22.03
C PRO A 142 26.93 1.42 20.54
N GLU A 143 28.19 1.76 20.25
CA GLU A 143 28.74 1.81 18.89
C GLU A 143 28.78 0.42 18.24
N GLN A 144 29.21 -0.61 18.98
CA GLN A 144 29.24 -1.99 18.49
C GLN A 144 27.83 -2.52 18.26
N GLN A 145 26.89 -2.19 19.15
CA GLN A 145 25.49 -2.57 18.98
C GLN A 145 24.90 -1.92 17.72
N ALA A 146 25.16 -0.62 17.51
CA ALA A 146 24.73 0.09 16.32
C ALA A 146 25.34 -0.47 15.03
N GLN A 147 26.62 -0.84 15.03
CA GLN A 147 27.27 -1.49 13.88
C GLN A 147 26.59 -2.81 13.52
N VAL A 148 26.34 -3.67 14.51
CA VAL A 148 25.66 -4.97 14.29
C VAL A 148 24.23 -4.76 13.79
N SER A 149 23.50 -3.78 14.33
CA SER A 149 22.13 -3.47 13.87
C SER A 149 22.05 -2.92 12.44
N GLN A 150 23.16 -2.43 11.87
CA GLN A 150 23.22 -1.94 10.49
C GLN A 150 23.66 -3.02 9.49
N LEU A 151 24.05 -4.21 9.97
CA LEU A 151 24.43 -5.31 9.09
C LEU A 151 23.21 -5.80 8.29
N SER A 152 23.47 -6.14 7.02
CA SER A 152 22.48 -6.81 6.18
C SER A 152 22.23 -8.24 6.67
N LEU A 153 21.11 -8.85 6.25
CA LEU A 153 20.77 -10.22 6.64
C LEU A 153 21.91 -11.23 6.37
N PRO A 154 22.56 -11.26 5.19
CA PRO A 154 23.69 -12.19 4.94
C PRO A 154 24.89 -11.94 5.86
N GLN A 155 25.11 -10.69 6.25
CA GLN A 155 26.20 -10.31 7.17
C GLN A 155 25.91 -10.75 8.60
N LEU A 156 24.64 -10.67 9.02
CA LEU A 156 24.21 -11.17 10.32
C LEU A 156 24.34 -12.70 10.41
N GLU A 157 23.98 -13.41 9.35
CA GLU A 157 24.17 -14.86 9.23
C GLU A 157 25.66 -15.23 9.31
N ALA A 158 26.51 -14.53 8.55
CA ALA A 158 27.97 -14.75 8.57
C ALA A 158 28.60 -14.42 9.93
N LEU A 159 28.12 -13.38 10.61
CA LEU A 159 28.52 -13.04 11.97
C LEU A 159 28.08 -14.12 12.97
N ALA A 160 26.85 -14.62 12.84
CA ALA A 160 26.32 -15.66 13.72
C ALA A 160 27.11 -16.98 13.59
N GLU A 161 27.56 -17.32 12.37
CA GLU A 161 28.45 -18.46 12.13
C GLU A 161 29.84 -18.23 12.74
N ALA A 162 30.48 -17.10 12.43
CA ALA A 162 31.81 -16.76 12.95
C ALA A 162 31.84 -16.67 14.48
N LEU A 163 30.75 -16.21 15.08
CA LEU A 163 30.57 -16.11 16.53
C LEU A 163 30.77 -17.44 17.26
N LEU A 164 30.49 -18.57 16.61
CA LEU A 164 30.68 -19.90 17.19
C LEU A 164 32.16 -20.19 17.50
N ASP A 165 33.07 -19.59 16.74
CA ASP A 165 34.52 -19.73 16.90
C ASP A 165 35.15 -18.60 17.74
N PHE A 166 34.40 -17.55 18.09
CA PHE A 166 34.93 -16.42 18.85
C PHE A 166 35.40 -16.82 20.24
N THR A 167 36.62 -16.44 20.59
CA THR A 167 37.22 -16.59 21.91
C THR A 167 37.01 -15.37 22.80
N GLY A 168 36.64 -14.22 22.22
CA GLY A 168 36.25 -13.04 22.99
C GLY A 168 36.07 -11.77 22.15
N MET A 169 36.18 -10.61 22.80
CA MET A 169 35.95 -9.29 22.20
C MET A 169 36.94 -8.92 21.08
N ALA A 170 38.18 -9.45 21.12
CA ALA A 170 39.17 -9.16 20.09
C ALA A 170 38.73 -9.69 18.71
N ASP A 171 38.11 -10.87 18.68
CA ASP A 171 37.62 -11.50 17.46
C ASP A 171 36.47 -10.71 16.85
N LEU A 172 35.53 -10.23 17.69
CA LEU A 172 34.44 -9.34 17.24
C LEU A 172 34.98 -8.06 16.61
N LYS A 173 35.96 -7.41 17.24
CA LYS A 173 36.57 -6.17 16.70
C LYS A 173 37.28 -6.43 15.38
N ALA A 174 37.98 -7.55 15.25
CA ALA A 174 38.63 -7.95 14.02
C ALA A 174 37.61 -8.21 12.90
N TRP A 175 36.51 -8.91 13.23
CA TRP A 175 35.43 -9.20 12.28
C TRP A 175 34.75 -7.93 11.78
N LEU A 176 34.38 -7.01 12.68
CA LEU A 176 33.73 -5.74 12.32
C LEU A 176 34.64 -4.78 11.53
N ALA A 177 35.97 -4.95 11.62
CA ALA A 177 36.94 -4.15 10.86
C ALA A 177 37.24 -4.75 9.47
N ALA A 178 36.93 -6.03 9.27
CA ALA A 178 37.15 -6.72 8.01
C ALA A 178 35.96 -6.51 7.06
N PRO A 179 36.18 -6.41 5.74
CA PRO A 179 35.08 -6.44 4.78
C PRO A 179 34.43 -7.82 4.80
N HIS A 180 33.12 -7.84 5.08
CA HIS A 180 32.29 -9.04 5.07
C HIS A 180 31.29 -8.99 3.90
N PRO A 181 30.93 -10.16 3.34
CA PRO A 181 30.07 -10.28 2.15
C PRO A 181 28.69 -9.65 2.32
#